data_AF-A0A256CAS2-F1
#
_entry.id   AF-A0A256CAS2-F1
#
_cell.length_a   1.000
_cell.length_b   1.000
_cell.length_c   1.000
_cell.angle_alpha   90.00
_cell.angle_beta   90.00
_cell.angle_gamma   90.00
#
_symmetry.space_group_name_H-M   'P 1'
#
loop_
_entity.id
_entity.type
_entity.pdbx_description
1 polymer ?
#
loop_
_entity_poly.entity_id
_entity_poly.type
_entity_poly.pdbx_seq_one_letter_code
_entity_poly.pdbx_strand_id
1 'polypeptide(L)'
;MIPKELAALLAKTAAPAIALTPTEDAVHQDLFASKIGGVPYFPKDMPYPTNDDGVPLALLAQLNLSCIFKDAVLLHACEQDAALKHLPKSGILSFFYDITDDLMGLDLEKTGNGNGSTVHYFAEILPESALTQAHFEDLQARIQADKVEDYGVLSIDQSVGLTASMKETLYELESESFDRPAVESFKAALEHYRESLDDEDTEESVMMAIYDAVSAANQGHAVGGYPNFTQFDPRNPEDNQQFLLLQIDSVGDVLIGDCGSIQFFMTPKALEQRDFTRVLYDWACG
;
A
#
# COMPACT_ATOMS: atom_id res chain seq x y z
N MET A 1 -12.73 -26.08 6.30
CA MET A 1 -11.36 -26.53 5.90
C MET A 1 -11.33 -26.53 4.38
N ILE A 2 -10.30 -25.96 3.75
CA ILE A 2 -10.22 -25.88 2.29
C ILE A 2 -10.01 -27.29 1.71
N PRO A 3 -10.80 -27.72 0.70
CA PRO A 3 -10.57 -28.97 -0.04
C PRO A 3 -9.15 -29.05 -0.60
N LYS A 4 -8.56 -30.25 -0.55
CA LYS A 4 -7.14 -30.45 -0.90
C LYS A 4 -6.76 -29.94 -2.29
N GLU A 5 -7.64 -30.13 -3.28
CA GLU A 5 -7.41 -29.67 -4.65
C GLU A 5 -7.43 -28.15 -4.74
N LEU A 6 -8.42 -27.49 -4.14
CA LEU A 6 -8.51 -26.04 -4.08
C LEU A 6 -7.33 -25.42 -3.33
N ALA A 7 -6.92 -26.00 -2.20
CA ALA A 7 -5.75 -25.55 -1.45
C ALA A 7 -4.46 -25.63 -2.29
N ALA A 8 -4.29 -26.71 -3.07
CA ALA A 8 -3.14 -26.89 -3.95
C ALA A 8 -3.14 -25.91 -5.14
N LEU A 9 -4.31 -25.53 -5.65
CA LEU A 9 -4.44 -24.53 -6.71
C LEU A 9 -4.24 -23.11 -6.17
N LEU A 10 -4.82 -22.78 -5.02
CA LEU A 10 -4.63 -21.50 -4.33
C LEU A 10 -3.15 -21.25 -4.05
N ALA A 11 -2.42 -22.25 -3.54
CA ALA A 11 -0.98 -22.11 -3.30
C ALA A 11 -0.17 -21.81 -4.57
N LYS A 12 -0.63 -22.24 -5.76
CA LYS A 12 0.04 -21.91 -7.04
C LYS A 12 -0.21 -20.47 -7.49
N THR A 13 -1.17 -19.78 -6.89
CA THR A 13 -1.42 -18.37 -7.17
C THR A 13 -0.40 -17.46 -6.50
N ALA A 14 0.42 -18.00 -5.59
CA ALA A 14 1.34 -17.25 -4.76
C ALA A 14 2.19 -16.25 -5.55
N ALA A 15 2.31 -15.04 -5.01
CA ALA A 15 3.07 -13.95 -5.59
C ALA A 15 4.01 -13.33 -4.53
N PRO A 16 5.28 -13.09 -4.88
CA PRO A 16 6.21 -12.46 -3.97
C PRO A 16 5.83 -10.99 -3.73
N ALA A 17 6.00 -10.54 -2.50
CA ALA A 17 5.87 -9.16 -2.09
C ALA A 17 6.99 -8.80 -1.11
N ILE A 18 7.21 -7.50 -0.92
CA ILE A 18 8.05 -6.97 0.14
C ILE A 18 7.14 -6.65 1.32
N ALA A 19 7.23 -7.41 2.39
CA ALA A 19 6.61 -7.09 3.66
C ALA A 19 7.31 -5.89 4.29
N LEU A 20 6.54 -4.93 4.79
CA LEU A 20 7.02 -3.79 5.56
C LEU A 20 6.58 -3.98 7.01
N THR A 21 7.53 -4.28 7.90
CA THR A 21 7.24 -4.60 9.29
C THR A 21 7.57 -3.40 10.19
N PRO A 22 6.64 -2.98 11.06
CA PRO A 22 6.88 -1.98 12.11
C PRO A 22 8.13 -2.27 12.95
N THR A 23 8.90 -1.23 13.27
CA THR A 23 10.01 -1.27 14.22
C THR A 23 9.74 -0.31 15.38
N GLU A 24 10.40 -0.56 16.53
CA GLU A 24 10.33 0.30 17.72
C GLU A 24 11.23 1.55 17.61
N ASP A 25 11.83 1.80 16.45
CA ASP A 25 12.77 2.89 16.26
C ASP A 25 12.06 4.26 16.29
N ALA A 26 12.63 5.21 17.02
CA ALA A 26 12.14 6.58 17.04
C ALA A 26 12.55 7.34 15.76
N VAL A 27 11.71 7.23 14.73
CA VAL A 27 11.99 7.73 13.37
C VAL A 27 11.25 9.03 12.99
N HIS A 28 10.49 9.61 13.92
CA HIS A 28 9.61 10.75 13.61
C HIS A 28 10.35 11.89 12.92
N GLN A 29 11.51 12.28 13.46
CA GLN A 29 12.39 13.33 12.95
C GLN A 29 13.44 12.84 11.93
N ASP A 30 13.57 11.52 11.73
CA ASP A 30 14.55 10.96 10.79
C ASP A 30 14.01 11.12 9.36
N LEU A 31 14.51 12.12 8.64
CA LEU A 31 14.12 12.42 7.27
C LEU A 31 14.50 11.30 6.30
N PHE A 32 15.42 10.40 6.64
CA PHE A 32 15.91 9.37 5.71
C PHE A 32 15.40 7.97 6.05
N ALA A 33 14.63 7.81 7.13
CA ALA A 33 14.08 6.52 7.51
C ALA A 33 12.96 6.04 6.56
N SER A 34 12.82 4.72 6.45
CA SER A 34 11.56 4.12 6.01
C SER A 34 10.59 4.13 7.18
N LYS A 35 9.39 4.70 7.01
CA LYS A 35 8.44 4.93 8.11
C LYS A 35 6.99 5.12 7.63
N ILE A 36 6.05 4.96 8.55
CA ILE A 36 4.66 5.44 8.45
C ILE A 36 4.53 6.68 9.33
N GLY A 37 3.93 7.75 8.82
CA GLY A 37 3.81 9.03 9.53
C GLY A 37 5.14 9.77 9.76
N GLY A 38 5.07 10.86 10.53
CA GLY A 38 6.21 11.70 10.90
C GLY A 38 6.66 12.68 9.82
N VAL A 39 7.83 13.29 10.05
CA VAL A 39 8.33 14.42 9.24
C VAL A 39 8.86 13.90 7.89
N PRO A 40 8.36 14.40 6.74
CA PRO A 40 8.78 13.92 5.42
C PRO A 40 10.17 14.38 5.00
N TYR A 41 10.87 13.55 4.23
CA TYR A 41 11.92 14.02 3.33
C TYR A 41 11.30 14.93 2.27
N PHE A 42 11.66 16.21 2.23
CA PHE A 42 11.20 17.11 1.16
C PHE A 42 12.21 18.19 0.78
N PRO A 43 12.61 18.32 -0.51
CA PRO A 43 13.51 19.38 -0.97
C PRO A 43 12.92 20.80 -0.85
N LYS A 44 13.74 21.78 -0.43
CA LYS A 44 13.34 23.20 -0.30
C LYS A 44 12.83 23.85 -1.59
N ASP A 45 13.40 23.43 -2.72
CA ASP A 45 13.16 24.06 -4.02
C ASP A 45 12.07 23.35 -4.84
N MET A 46 11.36 22.39 -4.24
CA MET A 46 10.22 21.69 -4.86
C MET A 46 8.89 22.22 -4.31
N PRO A 47 7.84 22.30 -5.14
CA PRO A 47 6.50 22.62 -4.65
C PRO A 47 5.98 21.47 -3.77
N TYR A 48 5.64 21.80 -2.53
CA TYR A 48 5.07 20.82 -1.59
C TYR A 48 3.62 20.50 -1.98
N PRO A 49 3.18 19.24 -1.90
CA PRO A 49 1.81 18.87 -2.27
C PRO A 49 0.77 19.43 -1.30
N THR A 50 -0.31 19.96 -1.85
CA THR A 50 -1.43 20.51 -1.08
C THR A 50 -2.76 19.98 -1.62
N ASN A 51 -3.79 19.98 -0.80
CA ASN A 51 -5.17 19.78 -1.23
C ASN A 51 -5.72 21.02 -1.98
N ASP A 52 -7.00 20.97 -2.38
CA ASP A 52 -7.68 22.03 -3.14
C ASP A 52 -7.75 23.38 -2.39
N ASP A 53 -7.75 23.34 -1.06
CA ASP A 53 -7.75 24.52 -0.19
C ASP A 53 -6.34 25.07 0.08
N GLY A 54 -5.30 24.43 -0.45
CA GLY A 54 -3.91 24.81 -0.25
C GLY A 54 -3.34 24.36 1.11
N VAL A 55 -4.00 23.45 1.81
CA VAL A 55 -3.48 22.82 3.03
C VAL A 55 -2.42 21.79 2.65
N PRO A 56 -1.21 21.80 3.26
CA PRO A 56 -0.19 20.80 2.99
C PRO A 56 -0.66 19.37 3.30
N LEU A 57 -0.32 18.41 2.44
CA LEU A 57 -0.60 17.00 2.71
C LEU A 57 0.37 16.42 3.75
N ALA A 58 -0.12 15.50 4.58
CA ALA A 58 0.70 14.77 5.54
C ALA A 58 1.43 13.60 4.89
N LEU A 59 2.56 13.19 5.48
CA LEU A 59 3.22 11.94 5.09
C LEU A 59 2.39 10.75 5.58
N LEU A 60 1.91 9.91 4.67
CA LEU A 60 1.37 8.60 5.01
C LEU A 60 2.52 7.64 5.30
N ALA A 61 3.41 7.46 4.32
CA ALA A 61 4.53 6.54 4.40
C ALA A 61 5.71 7.00 3.55
N GLN A 62 6.90 6.60 3.94
CA GLN A 62 8.15 6.85 3.23
C GLN A 62 8.97 5.59 3.18
N LEU A 63 9.55 5.28 2.02
CA LEU A 63 10.43 4.13 1.81
C LEU A 63 11.79 4.62 1.30
N ASN A 64 12.82 4.46 2.12
CA ASN A 64 14.20 4.63 1.66
C ASN A 64 14.63 3.36 0.95
N LEU A 65 14.54 3.37 -0.38
CA LEU A 65 14.80 2.22 -1.23
C LEU A 65 16.26 1.78 -1.14
N SER A 66 17.20 2.72 -0.97
CA SER A 66 18.61 2.39 -0.75
C SER A 66 18.84 1.67 0.57
N CYS A 67 18.04 1.91 1.60
CA CYS A 67 18.13 1.15 2.85
C CYS A 67 17.47 -0.23 2.73
N ILE A 68 16.30 -0.32 2.10
CA ILE A 68 15.58 -1.58 1.87
C ILE A 68 16.43 -2.55 1.04
N PHE A 69 16.99 -2.11 -0.08
CA PHE A 69 17.76 -2.95 -1.00
C PHE A 69 19.23 -3.15 -0.60
N LYS A 70 19.63 -2.79 0.63
CA LYS A 70 20.92 -3.22 1.20
C LYS A 70 20.94 -4.72 1.49
N ASP A 71 19.77 -5.31 1.78
CA ASP A 71 19.65 -6.75 1.94
C ASP A 71 19.79 -7.42 0.57
N ALA A 72 20.89 -8.15 0.36
CA ALA A 72 21.20 -8.80 -0.90
C ALA A 72 20.25 -9.95 -1.24
N VAL A 73 19.65 -10.61 -0.23
CA VAL A 73 18.68 -11.69 -0.44
C VAL A 73 17.37 -11.09 -0.96
N LEU A 74 16.90 -10.03 -0.31
CA LEU A 74 15.71 -9.29 -0.75
C LEU A 74 15.91 -8.71 -2.15
N LEU A 75 17.05 -8.05 -2.40
CA LEU A 75 17.37 -7.49 -3.71
C LEU A 75 17.36 -8.58 -4.79
N HIS A 76 18.05 -9.70 -4.56
CA HIS A 76 18.10 -10.79 -5.54
C HIS A 76 16.71 -11.37 -5.81
N ALA A 77 15.89 -11.59 -4.79
CA ALA A 77 14.52 -12.07 -4.96
C ALA A 77 13.67 -11.11 -5.80
N CYS A 78 13.78 -9.80 -5.54
CA CYS A 78 13.07 -8.79 -6.32
C CYS A 78 13.53 -8.73 -7.78
N GLU A 79 14.82 -8.92 -8.06
CA GLU A 79 15.36 -8.93 -9.42
C GLU A 79 14.90 -10.13 -10.25
N GLN A 80 14.53 -11.24 -9.61
CA GLN A 80 13.99 -12.43 -10.28
C GLN A 80 12.48 -12.35 -10.52
N ASP A 81 11.77 -11.50 -9.77
CA ASP A 81 10.32 -11.34 -9.93
C ASP A 81 9.97 -10.50 -11.17
N ALA A 82 8.83 -10.79 -11.80
CA ALA A 82 8.41 -10.14 -13.02
C ALA A 82 8.07 -8.65 -12.84
N ALA A 83 7.56 -8.25 -11.66
CA ALA A 83 7.11 -6.89 -11.39
C ALA A 83 8.07 -6.15 -10.43
N LEU A 84 8.48 -6.76 -9.31
CA LEU A 84 9.36 -6.15 -8.31
C LEU A 84 10.73 -5.77 -8.87
N LYS A 85 11.19 -6.39 -9.96
CA LYS A 85 12.45 -6.01 -10.63
C LYS A 85 12.44 -4.56 -11.12
N HIS A 86 11.25 -4.01 -11.38
CA HIS A 86 11.06 -2.65 -11.87
C HIS A 86 11.00 -1.59 -10.77
N LEU A 87 10.83 -1.97 -9.49
CA LEU A 87 10.96 -1.04 -8.37
C LEU A 87 12.36 -0.39 -8.36
N PRO A 88 12.47 0.93 -8.19
CA PRO A 88 13.76 1.58 -8.06
C PRO A 88 14.54 1.01 -6.87
N LYS A 89 15.85 0.83 -7.01
CA LYS A 89 16.73 0.26 -5.96
C LYS A 89 17.42 1.31 -5.09
N SER A 90 17.12 2.59 -5.36
CA SER A 90 17.67 3.74 -4.66
C SER A 90 16.71 4.91 -4.74
N GLY A 91 16.95 5.91 -3.89
CA GLY A 91 16.06 7.06 -3.75
C GLY A 91 15.07 6.88 -2.60
N ILE A 92 14.21 7.88 -2.43
CA ILE A 92 13.11 7.86 -1.46
C ILE A 92 11.79 7.89 -2.23
N LEU A 93 10.89 6.97 -1.89
CA LEU A 93 9.51 6.96 -2.37
C LEU A 93 8.60 7.36 -1.21
N SER A 94 7.88 8.48 -1.34
CA SER A 94 7.02 9.04 -0.31
C SER A 94 5.58 9.13 -0.78
N PHE A 95 4.65 8.78 0.11
CA PHE A 95 3.22 8.73 -0.09
C PHE A 95 2.59 9.77 0.83
N PHE A 96 1.79 10.66 0.27
CA PHE A 96 1.13 11.75 0.98
C PHE A 96 -0.38 11.64 0.84
N TYR A 97 -1.09 12.12 1.85
CA TYR A 97 -2.55 12.13 1.92
C TYR A 97 -3.06 13.30 2.75
N ASP A 98 -4.33 13.63 2.59
CA ASP A 98 -4.98 14.69 3.34
C ASP A 98 -5.46 14.16 4.70
N ILE A 99 -4.65 14.42 5.73
CA ILE A 99 -4.96 14.03 7.11
C ILE A 99 -6.11 14.84 7.73
N THR A 100 -6.47 15.96 7.10
CA THR A 100 -7.49 16.90 7.59
C THR A 100 -8.87 16.69 6.97
N ASP A 101 -8.95 15.76 6.02
CA ASP A 101 -10.16 15.34 5.33
C ASP A 101 -10.71 14.07 5.98
N ASP A 102 -12.03 14.02 6.23
CA ASP A 102 -12.68 12.84 6.84
C ASP A 102 -12.67 11.63 5.90
N LEU A 103 -12.49 11.87 4.60
CA LEU A 103 -12.24 10.86 3.59
C LEU A 103 -10.76 10.59 3.35
N MET A 104 -9.85 11.15 4.16
CA MET A 104 -8.39 10.95 4.05
C MET A 104 -7.82 11.23 2.65
N GLY A 105 -8.44 12.12 1.88
CA GLY A 105 -8.02 12.46 0.52
C GLY A 105 -8.50 11.51 -0.57
N LEU A 106 -9.50 10.68 -0.29
CA LEU A 106 -10.10 9.74 -1.24
C LEU A 106 -10.89 10.47 -2.34
N ASP A 107 -10.55 10.21 -3.60
CA ASP A 107 -11.32 10.67 -4.76
C ASP A 107 -12.51 9.72 -5.01
N LEU A 108 -13.65 9.98 -4.36
CA LEU A 108 -14.88 9.17 -4.47
C LEU A 108 -15.39 9.03 -5.92
N GLU A 109 -15.21 10.06 -6.73
CA GLU A 109 -15.63 10.09 -8.13
C GLU A 109 -14.62 9.39 -9.05
N LYS A 110 -13.48 8.93 -8.49
CA LYS A 110 -12.39 8.24 -9.19
C LYS A 110 -11.97 8.98 -10.46
N THR A 111 -11.98 10.30 -10.39
CA THR A 111 -11.67 11.15 -11.55
C THR A 111 -10.21 11.06 -11.97
N GLY A 112 -9.35 10.62 -11.06
CA GLY A 112 -7.90 10.61 -11.24
C GLY A 112 -7.30 12.01 -11.27
N ASN A 113 -8.07 13.04 -10.89
CA ASN A 113 -7.65 14.43 -10.81
C ASN A 113 -7.72 14.99 -9.38
N GLY A 114 -8.13 14.18 -8.39
CA GLY A 114 -8.07 14.58 -6.99
C GLY A 114 -6.64 14.89 -6.54
N ASN A 115 -6.50 15.83 -5.60
CA ASN A 115 -5.22 16.20 -4.98
C ASN A 115 -5.15 15.87 -3.48
N GLY A 116 -6.11 15.08 -2.98
CA GLY A 116 -6.12 14.59 -1.61
C GLY A 116 -5.01 13.56 -1.32
N SER A 117 -4.35 13.01 -2.34
CA SER A 117 -3.19 12.15 -2.16
C SER A 117 -2.19 12.32 -3.30
N THR A 118 -0.92 11.97 -3.05
CA THR A 118 0.12 11.96 -4.09
C THR A 118 1.28 11.04 -3.73
N VAL A 119 2.05 10.66 -4.75
CA VAL A 119 3.29 9.89 -4.60
C VAL A 119 4.46 10.66 -5.20
N HIS A 120 5.52 10.83 -4.42
CA HIS A 120 6.76 11.46 -4.88
C HIS A 120 7.92 10.45 -4.86
N TYR A 121 8.62 10.35 -5.99
CA TYR A 121 9.88 9.62 -6.08
C TYR A 121 11.05 10.59 -6.20
N PHE A 122 11.88 10.64 -5.15
CA PHE A 122 13.12 11.41 -5.11
C PHE A 122 14.29 10.50 -5.48
N ALA A 123 14.68 10.54 -6.75
CA ALA A 123 15.76 9.69 -7.27
C ALA A 123 17.14 10.02 -6.67
N GLU A 124 17.41 11.31 -6.43
CA GLU A 124 18.64 11.80 -5.82
C GLU A 124 18.38 12.16 -4.35
N ILE A 125 19.23 11.63 -3.46
CA ILE A 125 19.18 11.93 -2.03
C ILE A 125 20.04 13.17 -1.75
N LEU A 126 19.38 14.24 -1.35
CA LEU A 126 19.97 15.52 -1.01
C LEU A 126 20.44 15.51 0.45
N PRO A 127 21.46 16.33 0.80
CA PRO A 127 21.83 16.56 2.18
C PRO A 127 20.71 17.28 2.94
N GLU A 128 20.63 17.07 4.25
CA GLU A 128 19.63 17.68 5.13
C GLU A 128 19.55 19.21 5.02
N SER A 129 20.67 19.89 4.75
CA SER A 129 20.71 21.34 4.53
C SER A 129 19.88 21.83 3.33
N ALA A 130 19.53 20.94 2.39
CA ALA A 130 18.68 21.21 1.23
C ALA A 130 17.22 20.80 1.45
N LEU A 131 16.86 20.26 2.61
CA LEU A 131 15.50 19.78 2.94
C LEU A 131 14.74 20.78 3.82
N THR A 132 13.43 20.80 3.72
CA THR A 132 12.55 21.66 4.51
C THR A 132 11.56 20.85 5.34
N GLN A 133 11.26 21.35 6.54
CA GLN A 133 10.18 20.85 7.40
C GLN A 133 9.03 21.87 7.52
N ALA A 134 9.17 23.06 6.91
CA ALA A 134 8.26 24.17 7.12
C ALA A 134 6.79 23.85 6.77
N HIS A 135 6.55 23.01 5.77
CA HIS A 135 5.20 22.60 5.37
C HIS A 135 4.57 21.62 6.37
N PHE A 136 5.38 20.70 6.92
CA PHE A 136 4.94 19.82 8.00
C PHE A 136 4.64 20.63 9.27
N GLU A 137 5.51 21.58 9.62
CA GLU A 137 5.32 22.47 10.77
C GLU A 137 4.06 23.34 10.62
N ASP A 138 3.77 23.85 9.41
CA ASP A 138 2.53 24.59 9.12
C ASP A 138 1.28 23.70 9.31
N LEU A 139 1.31 22.48 8.79
CA LEU A 139 0.21 21.51 8.93
C LEU A 139 -0.01 21.12 10.40
N GLN A 140 1.06 20.76 11.10
CA GLN A 140 1.03 20.42 12.53
C GLN A 140 0.46 21.58 13.35
N ALA A 141 0.90 22.82 13.08
CA ALA A 141 0.38 23.99 13.75
C ALA A 141 -1.13 24.19 13.49
N ARG A 142 -1.62 23.97 12.26
CA ARG A 142 -3.05 24.05 11.94
C ARG A 142 -3.87 23.04 12.72
N ILE A 143 -3.46 21.77 12.71
CA ILE A 143 -4.16 20.69 13.45
C ILE A 143 -4.24 21.04 14.94
N GLN A 144 -3.12 21.49 15.53
CA GLN A 144 -3.04 21.78 16.96
C GLN A 144 -3.74 23.10 17.36
N ALA A 145 -3.68 24.14 16.52
CA ALA A 145 -4.18 25.48 16.85
C ALA A 145 -5.65 25.70 16.45
N ASP A 146 -6.08 25.16 15.30
CA ASP A 146 -7.40 25.40 14.73
C ASP A 146 -8.42 24.32 15.09
N LYS A 147 -8.01 23.29 15.86
CA LYS A 147 -8.83 22.11 16.20
C LYS A 147 -9.41 21.42 14.98
N VAL A 148 -8.67 21.42 13.88
CA VAL A 148 -8.98 20.59 12.72
C VAL A 148 -8.87 19.13 13.18
N GLU A 149 -9.85 18.31 12.80
CA GLU A 149 -9.81 16.89 13.16
C GLU A 149 -8.64 16.21 12.43
N ASP A 150 -7.91 15.39 13.18
CA ASP A 150 -6.83 14.56 12.67
C ASP A 150 -7.45 13.18 12.38
N TYR A 151 -7.68 12.91 11.09
CA TYR A 151 -8.21 11.64 10.61
C TYR A 151 -7.10 10.65 10.27
N GLY A 152 -5.85 10.93 10.68
CA GLY A 152 -4.71 10.17 10.24
C GLY A 152 -4.68 8.74 10.74
N VAL A 153 -4.01 7.88 9.95
CA VAL A 153 -3.72 6.49 10.34
C VAL A 153 -2.86 6.40 11.61
N LEU A 154 -2.15 7.49 11.88
CA LEU A 154 -1.42 7.88 13.07
C LEU A 154 -1.64 9.37 13.24
N SER A 155 -1.62 9.85 14.49
CA SER A 155 -1.66 11.31 14.73
C SER A 155 -0.47 11.99 14.05
N ILE A 156 -0.59 13.28 13.70
CA ILE A 156 0.49 14.04 13.03
C ILE A 156 1.85 13.99 13.76
N ASP A 157 1.84 13.82 15.08
CA ASP A 157 3.03 13.75 15.95
C ASP A 157 3.59 12.33 16.13
N GLN A 158 2.97 11.32 15.51
CA GLN A 158 3.34 9.92 15.64
C GLN A 158 4.03 9.42 14.38
N SER A 159 4.82 8.35 14.55
CA SER A 159 5.46 7.66 13.43
C SER A 159 5.86 6.25 13.86
N VAL A 160 5.95 5.35 12.89
CA VAL A 160 6.44 3.98 13.09
C VAL A 160 7.53 3.68 12.07
N GLY A 161 8.68 3.17 12.52
CA GLY A 161 9.76 2.75 11.62
C GLY A 161 9.40 1.49 10.83
N LEU A 162 10.01 1.30 9.67
CA LEU A 162 9.74 0.14 8.81
C LEU A 162 11.04 -0.59 8.47
N THR A 163 11.01 -1.92 8.61
CA THR A 163 12.00 -2.83 8.00
C THR A 163 11.34 -3.66 6.90
N ALA A 164 12.14 -4.16 5.96
CA ALA A 164 11.65 -4.88 4.80
C ALA A 164 12.11 -6.35 4.79
N SER A 165 11.22 -7.25 4.38
CA SER A 165 11.55 -8.66 4.15
C SER A 165 10.70 -9.22 3.00
N MET A 166 11.07 -10.37 2.44
CA MET A 166 10.23 -11.04 1.45
C MET A 166 9.06 -11.76 2.14
N LYS A 167 7.86 -11.65 1.59
CA LYS A 167 6.69 -12.50 1.90
C LYS A 167 6.07 -13.05 0.63
N GLU A 168 5.24 -14.08 0.79
CA GLU A 168 4.33 -14.53 -0.26
C GLU A 168 2.91 -14.06 0.06
N THR A 169 2.18 -13.70 -0.99
CA THR A 169 0.75 -13.33 -0.94
C THR A 169 -0.02 -14.32 -1.83
N LEU A 170 -1.29 -14.57 -1.52
CA LEU A 170 -2.17 -15.43 -2.29
C LEU A 170 -3.16 -14.59 -3.09
N TYR A 171 -3.73 -15.17 -4.14
CA TYR A 171 -4.74 -14.47 -4.93
C TYR A 171 -5.93 -14.04 -4.07
N GLU A 172 -6.19 -12.74 -4.08
CA GLU A 172 -7.33 -12.11 -3.43
C GLU A 172 -8.59 -12.31 -4.29
N LEU A 173 -9.65 -12.90 -3.73
CA LEU A 173 -10.78 -13.41 -4.52
C LEU A 173 -11.52 -12.30 -5.26
N GLU A 174 -11.60 -11.12 -4.63
CA GLU A 174 -12.25 -9.93 -5.18
C GLU A 174 -11.29 -9.11 -6.07
N SER A 175 -10.01 -9.50 -6.14
CA SER A 175 -9.01 -8.75 -6.88
C SER A 175 -9.13 -9.03 -8.38
N GLU A 176 -9.09 -7.96 -9.15
CA GLU A 176 -8.72 -8.02 -10.55
C GLU A 176 -7.32 -8.62 -10.67
N SER A 177 -7.20 -9.68 -11.48
CA SER A 177 -5.92 -10.31 -11.79
C SER A 177 -5.89 -10.64 -13.26
N PHE A 178 -4.92 -10.07 -13.96
CA PHE A 178 -4.83 -10.23 -15.40
C PHE A 178 -3.72 -11.21 -15.73
N ASP A 179 -3.96 -12.02 -16.76
CA ASP A 179 -2.96 -12.86 -17.41
C ASP A 179 -2.18 -13.81 -16.47
N ARG A 180 -2.84 -14.32 -15.42
CA ARG A 180 -2.27 -15.33 -14.52
C ARG A 180 -2.97 -16.69 -14.67
N PRO A 181 -2.44 -17.63 -15.47
CA PRO A 181 -3.06 -18.95 -15.68
C PRO A 181 -3.31 -19.75 -14.39
N ALA A 182 -2.47 -19.56 -13.36
CA ALA A 182 -2.66 -20.18 -12.06
C ALA A 182 -3.92 -19.66 -11.35
N VAL A 183 -4.21 -18.36 -11.46
CA VAL A 183 -5.43 -17.76 -10.90
C VAL A 183 -6.66 -18.24 -11.66
N GLU A 184 -6.63 -18.25 -12.99
CA GLU A 184 -7.73 -18.76 -13.80
C GLU A 184 -8.03 -20.24 -13.51
N SER A 185 -6.99 -21.05 -13.33
CA SER A 185 -7.14 -22.45 -12.93
C SER A 185 -7.77 -22.60 -11.54
N PHE A 186 -7.40 -21.74 -10.59
CA PHE A 186 -7.99 -21.72 -9.25
C PHE A 186 -9.46 -21.28 -9.30
N LYS A 187 -9.79 -20.19 -9.99
CA LYS A 187 -11.16 -19.68 -10.17
C LYS A 187 -12.08 -20.73 -10.79
N ALA A 188 -11.65 -21.37 -11.88
CA ALA A 188 -12.42 -22.40 -12.54
C ALA A 188 -12.69 -23.62 -11.64
N ALA A 189 -11.70 -24.04 -10.86
CA ALA A 189 -11.86 -25.14 -9.92
C ALA A 189 -12.76 -24.76 -8.73
N LEU A 190 -12.65 -23.53 -8.23
CA LEU A 190 -13.50 -23.01 -7.16
C LEU A 190 -14.95 -22.97 -7.61
N GLU A 191 -15.23 -22.44 -8.80
CA GLU A 191 -16.58 -22.38 -9.35
C GLU A 191 -17.17 -23.78 -9.53
N HIS A 192 -16.41 -24.70 -10.14
CA HIS A 192 -16.87 -26.08 -10.29
C HIS A 192 -17.13 -26.77 -8.95
N TYR A 193 -16.31 -26.48 -7.94
CA TYR A 193 -16.52 -27.02 -6.59
C TYR A 193 -17.82 -26.48 -5.98
N ARG A 194 -18.09 -25.18 -6.10
CA ARG A 194 -19.32 -24.54 -5.61
C ARG A 194 -20.57 -25.11 -6.28
N GLU A 195 -20.56 -25.24 -7.61
CA GLU A 195 -21.65 -25.86 -8.38
C GLU A 195 -21.91 -27.32 -8.00
N SER A 196 -20.91 -28.02 -7.44
CA SER A 196 -21.03 -29.42 -7.01
C SER A 196 -21.63 -29.60 -5.61
N LEU A 197 -21.77 -28.53 -4.84
CA LEU A 197 -22.32 -28.57 -3.49
C LEU A 197 -23.85 -28.41 -3.53
N ASP A 198 -24.53 -29.30 -2.82
CA ASP A 198 -25.97 -29.22 -2.57
C ASP A 198 -26.31 -28.53 -1.23
N ASP A 199 -25.28 -28.15 -0.45
CA ASP A 199 -25.39 -27.67 0.93
C ASP A 199 -24.71 -26.30 1.09
N GLU A 200 -25.52 -25.26 1.32
CA GLU A 200 -25.08 -23.87 1.45
C GLU A 200 -24.11 -23.68 2.64
N ASP A 201 -24.36 -24.38 3.76
CA ASP A 201 -23.49 -24.31 4.96
C ASP A 201 -22.07 -24.82 4.66
N THR A 202 -21.94 -25.86 3.82
CA THR A 202 -20.65 -26.37 3.38
C THR A 202 -19.93 -25.39 2.44
N GLU A 203 -20.65 -24.76 1.52
CA GLU A 203 -20.08 -23.74 0.64
C GLU A 203 -19.53 -22.56 1.46
N GLU A 204 -20.35 -22.01 2.37
CA GLU A 204 -19.95 -20.90 3.24
C GLU A 204 -18.71 -21.26 4.08
N SER A 205 -18.68 -22.46 4.66
CA SER A 205 -17.52 -22.91 5.46
C SER A 205 -16.23 -23.03 4.64
N VAL A 206 -16.32 -23.43 3.38
CA VAL A 206 -15.16 -23.51 2.48
C VAL A 206 -14.71 -22.11 2.07
N MET A 207 -15.64 -21.24 1.68
CA MET A 207 -15.35 -19.86 1.29
C MET A 207 -14.69 -19.11 2.44
N MET A 208 -15.26 -19.18 3.65
CA MET A 208 -14.67 -18.57 4.84
C MET A 208 -13.25 -19.09 5.09
N ALA A 209 -13.01 -20.40 4.96
CA ALA A 209 -11.67 -20.95 5.13
C ALA A 209 -10.66 -20.48 4.07
N ILE A 210 -11.12 -20.18 2.84
CA ILE A 210 -10.28 -19.58 1.79
C ILE A 210 -10.00 -18.12 2.12
N TYR A 211 -11.03 -17.32 2.46
CA TYR A 211 -10.87 -15.92 2.87
C TYR A 211 -9.90 -15.78 4.05
N ASP A 212 -10.03 -16.62 5.08
CA ASP A 212 -9.12 -16.63 6.23
C ASP A 212 -7.67 -16.92 5.80
N ALA A 213 -7.46 -17.88 4.91
CA ALA A 213 -6.12 -18.26 4.43
C ALA A 213 -5.49 -17.16 3.56
N VAL A 214 -6.29 -16.53 2.70
CA VAL A 214 -5.86 -15.42 1.84
C VAL A 214 -5.56 -14.19 2.69
N SER A 215 -6.47 -13.79 3.58
CA SER A 215 -6.28 -12.66 4.49
C SER A 215 -5.05 -12.86 5.37
N ALA A 216 -4.85 -14.05 5.95
CA ALA A 216 -3.65 -14.34 6.75
C ALA A 216 -2.33 -14.22 5.94
N ALA A 217 -2.36 -14.52 4.63
CA ALA A 217 -1.20 -14.35 3.76
C ALA A 217 -1.01 -12.89 3.31
N ASN A 218 -2.10 -12.18 3.03
CA ASN A 218 -2.07 -10.87 2.38
C ASN A 218 -2.00 -9.71 3.39
N GLN A 219 -2.52 -9.89 4.60
CA GLN A 219 -2.53 -8.87 5.66
C GLN A 219 -1.16 -8.27 5.96
N GLY A 220 -1.18 -7.01 6.37
CA GLY A 220 -0.05 -6.22 6.81
C GLY A 220 0.40 -5.21 5.75
N HIS A 221 1.43 -4.44 6.08
CA HIS A 221 1.97 -3.45 5.15
C HIS A 221 2.86 -4.13 4.10
N ALA A 222 2.73 -3.75 2.83
CA ALA A 222 3.45 -4.43 1.75
C ALA A 222 3.68 -3.58 0.50
N VAL A 223 4.61 -4.02 -0.34
CA VAL A 223 4.81 -3.58 -1.73
C VAL A 223 4.82 -4.80 -2.65
N GLY A 224 4.08 -4.75 -3.75
CA GLY A 224 3.88 -5.86 -4.68
C GLY A 224 2.97 -6.95 -4.12
N GLY A 225 2.94 -8.12 -4.79
CA GLY A 225 2.00 -9.19 -4.45
C GLY A 225 0.53 -8.86 -4.77
N TYR A 226 -0.37 -9.52 -4.05
CA TYR A 226 -1.81 -9.20 -4.06
C TYR A 226 -2.20 -8.34 -2.86
N PRO A 227 -3.22 -7.48 -3.02
CA PRO A 227 -3.77 -6.69 -1.92
C PRO A 227 -4.55 -7.56 -0.93
N ASN A 228 -4.81 -7.00 0.24
CA ASN A 228 -5.77 -7.46 1.25
C ASN A 228 -6.88 -6.40 1.32
N PHE A 229 -8.05 -6.66 0.73
CA PHE A 229 -9.14 -5.68 0.71
C PHE A 229 -10.04 -5.84 1.93
N THR A 230 -10.42 -4.72 2.54
CA THR A 230 -11.46 -4.70 3.59
C THR A 230 -12.86 -4.71 3.00
N GLN A 231 -13.04 -4.09 1.83
CA GLN A 231 -14.31 -4.04 1.11
C GLN A 231 -14.15 -4.59 -0.32
N PHE A 232 -14.23 -3.75 -1.35
CA PHE A 232 -14.16 -4.15 -2.76
C PHE A 232 -12.86 -3.67 -3.42
N ASP A 233 -12.47 -4.32 -4.52
CA ASP A 233 -11.36 -3.85 -5.34
C ASP A 233 -11.72 -2.52 -6.02
N PRO A 234 -10.96 -1.45 -5.78
CA PRO A 234 -11.29 -0.14 -6.33
C PRO A 234 -10.87 0.03 -7.80
N ARG A 235 -10.06 -0.89 -8.34
CA ARG A 235 -9.45 -0.77 -9.67
C ARG A 235 -10.46 -0.97 -10.78
N ASN A 236 -10.34 -0.14 -11.81
CA ASN A 236 -11.03 -0.34 -13.07
C ASN A 236 -10.19 -1.25 -13.99
N PRO A 237 -10.74 -2.35 -14.52
CA PRO A 237 -10.00 -3.25 -15.40
C PRO A 237 -9.34 -2.58 -16.61
N GLU A 238 -9.97 -1.54 -17.14
CA GLU A 238 -9.48 -0.81 -18.33
C GLU A 238 -8.21 0.02 -18.04
N ASP A 239 -7.99 0.42 -16.78
CA ASP A 239 -6.85 1.26 -16.39
C ASP A 239 -5.58 0.45 -16.09
N ASN A 240 -5.71 -0.87 -15.95
CA ASN A 240 -4.59 -1.81 -15.84
C ASN A 240 -3.60 -1.49 -14.69
N GLN A 241 -4.10 -0.98 -13.57
CA GLN A 241 -3.30 -0.62 -12.38
C GLN A 241 -3.02 -1.85 -11.51
N GLN A 242 -2.27 -2.81 -12.06
CA GLN A 242 -2.08 -4.11 -11.42
C GLN A 242 -1.05 -4.12 -10.29
N PHE A 243 -0.10 -3.19 -10.30
CA PHE A 243 1.00 -3.22 -9.34
C PHE A 243 0.57 -2.55 -8.03
N LEU A 244 0.51 -3.33 -6.95
CA LEU A 244 0.35 -2.80 -5.60
C LEU A 244 1.64 -2.06 -5.19
N LEU A 245 1.61 -0.74 -5.30
CA LEU A 245 2.76 0.11 -5.00
C LEU A 245 2.99 0.25 -3.49
N LEU A 246 1.90 0.28 -2.71
CA LEU A 246 1.94 0.25 -1.26
C LEU A 246 0.59 -0.26 -0.73
N GLN A 247 0.63 -1.08 0.31
CA GLN A 247 -0.49 -1.36 1.19
C GLN A 247 -0.11 -0.97 2.62
N ILE A 248 -1.04 -0.33 3.33
CA ILE A 248 -0.95 -0.08 4.77
C ILE A 248 -2.22 -0.63 5.41
N ASP A 249 -2.11 -1.68 6.21
CA ASP A 249 -3.22 -2.24 6.98
C ASP A 249 -3.27 -1.68 8.40
N SER A 250 -4.43 -1.76 9.05
CA SER A 250 -4.54 -1.53 10.49
C SER A 250 -3.81 -2.64 11.24
N VAL A 251 -2.63 -2.33 11.80
CA VAL A 251 -1.76 -3.25 12.53
C VAL A 251 -1.02 -2.50 13.63
N GLY A 252 -1.07 -3.02 14.85
CA GLY A 252 -0.41 -2.39 16.00
C GLY A 252 -1.02 -1.02 16.30
N ASP A 253 -0.18 0.02 16.27
CA ASP A 253 -0.61 1.40 16.54
C ASP A 253 -1.20 2.10 15.31
N VAL A 254 -1.06 1.52 14.11
CA VAL A 254 -1.66 2.06 12.88
C VAL A 254 -3.13 1.62 12.81
N LEU A 255 -4.05 2.59 12.72
CA LEU A 255 -5.49 2.34 12.67
C LEU A 255 -6.15 3.16 11.56
N ILE A 256 -6.89 2.51 10.67
CA ILE A 256 -7.59 3.13 9.54
C ILE A 256 -9.09 2.89 9.74
N GLY A 257 -9.83 3.90 10.17
CA GLY A 257 -11.27 3.75 10.48
C GLY A 257 -11.54 2.57 11.42
N ASP A 258 -12.54 1.75 11.10
CA ASP A 258 -12.81 0.47 11.80
C ASP A 258 -11.96 -0.68 11.21
N CYS A 259 -10.67 -0.69 11.54
CA CYS A 259 -9.72 -1.76 11.17
C CYS A 259 -9.59 -1.99 9.65
N GLY A 260 -9.47 -0.90 8.90
CA GLY A 260 -9.33 -0.87 7.46
C GLY A 260 -7.91 -1.03 6.91
N SER A 261 -7.80 -0.74 5.62
CA SER A 261 -6.58 -0.78 4.83
C SER A 261 -6.57 0.36 3.79
N ILE A 262 -5.35 0.80 3.44
CA ILE A 262 -5.07 1.79 2.39
C ILE A 262 -4.22 1.11 1.32
N GLN A 263 -4.52 1.36 0.05
CA GLN A 263 -3.73 0.86 -1.08
C GLN A 263 -3.39 1.96 -2.09
N PHE A 264 -2.20 1.83 -2.66
CA PHE A 264 -1.74 2.58 -3.82
C PHE A 264 -1.47 1.60 -4.96
N PHE A 265 -2.06 1.84 -6.14
CA PHE A 265 -1.88 1.00 -7.32
C PHE A 265 -1.34 1.79 -8.50
N MET A 266 -0.48 1.16 -9.31
CA MET A 266 0.01 1.76 -10.55
C MET A 266 0.13 0.74 -11.68
N THR A 267 0.30 1.22 -12.90
CA THR A 267 0.51 0.32 -14.05
C THR A 267 1.94 -0.22 -14.05
N PRO A 268 2.17 -1.47 -14.49
CA PRO A 268 3.53 -2.00 -14.66
C PRO A 268 4.42 -1.13 -15.57
N LYS A 269 3.83 -0.55 -16.62
CA LYS A 269 4.54 0.34 -17.55
C LYS A 269 5.00 1.64 -16.88
N ALA A 270 4.16 2.25 -16.04
CA ALA A 270 4.53 3.44 -15.28
C ALA A 270 5.65 3.13 -14.28
N LEU A 271 5.60 1.96 -13.62
CA LEU A 271 6.65 1.49 -12.72
C LEU A 271 7.99 1.32 -13.46
N GLU A 272 7.99 0.66 -14.62
CA GLU A 272 9.16 0.52 -15.49
C GLU A 272 9.79 1.88 -15.86
N GLN A 273 8.94 2.87 -16.13
CA GLN A 273 9.33 4.22 -16.50
C GLN A 273 9.68 5.11 -15.29
N ARG A 274 9.47 4.61 -14.06
CA ARG A 274 9.58 5.38 -12.81
C ARG A 274 8.69 6.62 -12.79
N ASP A 275 7.54 6.52 -13.44
CA ASP A 275 6.53 7.56 -13.49
C ASP A 275 5.48 7.32 -12.40
N PHE A 276 5.64 8.04 -11.29
CA PHE A 276 4.74 7.95 -10.13
C PHE A 276 3.65 9.03 -10.14
N THR A 277 3.46 9.73 -11.26
CA THR A 277 2.46 10.81 -11.37
C THR A 277 1.03 10.30 -11.53
N ARG A 278 0.85 9.01 -11.84
CA ARG A 278 -0.44 8.36 -12.02
C ARG A 278 -0.54 7.12 -11.15
N VAL A 279 -1.01 7.31 -9.93
CA VAL A 279 -1.22 6.26 -8.93
C VAL A 279 -2.67 6.34 -8.48
N LEU A 280 -3.37 5.20 -8.44
CA LEU A 280 -4.67 5.10 -7.79
C LEU A 280 -4.44 4.98 -6.29
N TYR A 281 -5.10 5.84 -5.54
CA TYR A 281 -5.17 5.78 -4.08
C TYR A 281 -6.59 5.37 -3.70
N ASP A 282 -6.71 4.44 -2.77
CA ASP A 282 -7.99 4.03 -2.22
C ASP A 282 -7.81 3.56 -0.76
N TRP A 283 -8.89 3.58 0.00
CA TRP A 283 -8.93 3.01 1.34
C TRP A 283 -10.34 2.58 1.69
N ALA A 284 -10.44 1.59 2.58
CA ALA A 284 -11.71 1.12 3.10
C ALA A 284 -11.55 0.59 4.53
N CYS A 285 -12.62 0.65 5.32
CA CYS A 285 -12.70 0.04 6.66
C CYS A 285 -13.98 -0.78 6.84
N GLY A 286 -14.08 -1.51 7.96
CA GLY A 286 -15.24 -2.34 8.32
C GLY A 286 -16.50 -1.55 8.64
#